data_AF-A0A2T6ZH65-F1
#
_entry.id   AF-A0A2T6ZH65-F1
#
_cell.length_a   1.000
_cell.length_b   1.000
_cell.length_c   1.000
_cell.angle_alpha   90.00
_cell.angle_beta   90.00
_cell.angle_gamma   90.00
#
_symmetry.space_group_name_H-M   'P 1'
#
loop_
_entity.id
_entity.type
_entity.pdbx_description
1 polymer ?
#
loop_
_entity_poly.entity_id
_entity_poly.type
_entity_poly.pdbx_seq_one_letter_code
_entity_poly.pdbx_strand_id
1 'polypeptide(L)'
;MVEIVFIFDNGYTLSSENGATVRRDDHLLQKGKYFINTAGSLRVNNEPWLFRTISEGDQAPPEEFRDAVRERDFGCVMTGQPALDAAYGTWRGYTATPIFPLSHEQQWVTHGYDSSITIPGARGSITSVQNGMLLRRDISILFECYDLSINPDDGYKIVSFRGNHGRIAGTQLDKAVLGNPERPVDQVLRWHFRQAVLANVRGEGEPCFDPDF
;
A
#
# COMPACT_ATOMS: atom_id res chain seq x y z
N MET A 1 12.17 -3.28 -2.35
CA MET A 1 12.32 -2.82 -0.94
C MET A 1 13.68 -2.22 -0.67
N VAL A 2 14.81 -2.90 -0.94
CA VAL A 2 16.16 -2.36 -0.68
C VAL A 2 16.39 -1.01 -1.37
N GLU A 3 15.95 -0.86 -2.62
CA GLU A 3 16.01 0.39 -3.41
C GLU A 3 15.09 1.52 -2.89
N ILE A 4 14.21 1.22 -1.94
CA ILE A 4 13.37 2.22 -1.25
C ILE A 4 14.08 2.71 0.02
N VAL A 5 14.71 1.79 0.76
CA VAL A 5 15.43 2.09 2.01
C VAL A 5 16.79 2.74 1.73
N PHE A 6 17.42 2.39 0.62
CA PHE A 6 18.71 2.92 0.23
C PHE A 6 18.70 3.48 -1.19
N ILE A 7 19.41 4.58 -1.37
CA ILE A 7 19.62 5.22 -2.67
C ILE A 7 21.00 4.84 -3.16
N PHE A 8 21.05 4.30 -4.37
CA PHE A 8 22.25 3.86 -5.05
C PHE A 8 22.52 4.75 -6.26
N ASP A 9 23.78 5.04 -6.55
CA ASP A 9 24.22 5.68 -7.80
C ASP A 9 24.66 4.65 -8.86
N ASN A 10 24.68 3.36 -8.51
CA ASN A 10 25.06 2.25 -9.38
C ASN A 10 24.25 0.99 -9.01
N GLY A 11 24.34 -0.06 -9.84
CA GLY A 11 23.71 -1.35 -9.55
C GLY A 11 24.29 -1.99 -8.28
N TYR A 12 23.46 -2.80 -7.60
CA TYR A 12 23.89 -3.60 -6.45
C TYR A 12 23.48 -5.06 -6.58
N THR A 13 24.20 -5.92 -5.87
CA THR A 13 23.83 -7.31 -5.63
C THR A 13 23.73 -7.56 -4.12
N LEU A 14 22.93 -8.54 -3.73
CA LEU A 14 22.89 -9.03 -2.36
C LEU A 14 23.70 -10.31 -2.25
N SER A 15 24.46 -10.48 -1.18
CA SER A 15 25.08 -11.75 -0.83
C SER A 15 24.77 -12.14 0.61
N SER A 16 24.65 -13.44 0.86
CA SER A 16 24.58 -14.00 2.21
C SER A 16 25.93 -13.92 2.92
N GLU A 17 25.95 -14.20 4.22
CA GLU A 17 27.20 -14.29 5.00
C GLU A 17 28.21 -15.29 4.43
N ASN A 18 27.72 -16.33 3.72
CA ASN A 18 28.56 -17.33 3.09
C ASN A 18 29.09 -16.91 1.70
N GLY A 19 28.86 -15.65 1.29
CA GLY A 19 29.31 -15.11 0.00
C GLY A 19 28.44 -15.52 -1.20
N ALA A 20 27.42 -16.37 -1.00
CA ALA A 20 26.50 -16.75 -2.07
C ALA A 20 25.61 -15.56 -2.47
N THR A 21 25.53 -15.27 -3.76
CA THR A 21 24.64 -14.24 -4.32
C THR A 21 23.18 -14.63 -4.06
N VAL A 22 22.46 -13.71 -3.45
CA VAL A 22 21.02 -13.80 -3.23
C VAL A 22 20.32 -13.37 -4.51
N ARG A 23 19.51 -14.26 -5.06
CA ARG A 23 18.72 -13.98 -6.26
C ARG A 23 17.55 -13.07 -5.91
N ARG A 24 17.16 -12.23 -6.86
CA ARG A 24 15.89 -11.50 -6.81
C ARG A 24 14.80 -12.43 -7.33
N ASP A 25 14.20 -13.19 -6.43
CA ASP A 25 13.10 -14.11 -6.73
C ASP A 25 12.06 -14.11 -5.59
N ASP A 26 11.02 -14.95 -5.73
CA ASP A 26 9.92 -15.05 -4.76
C ASP A 26 10.25 -15.91 -3.53
N HIS A 27 11.45 -16.46 -3.41
CA HIS A 27 11.81 -17.25 -2.25
C HIS A 27 12.00 -16.34 -1.03
N LEU A 28 11.43 -16.76 0.09
CA LEU A 28 11.60 -16.05 1.35
C LEU A 28 13.07 -15.99 1.73
N LEU A 29 13.55 -14.77 1.93
CA LEU A 29 14.86 -14.54 2.53
C LEU A 29 14.89 -15.15 3.92
N GLN A 30 15.91 -15.95 4.18
CA GLN A 30 16.14 -16.50 5.50
C GLN A 30 16.52 -15.39 6.46
N LYS A 31 16.12 -15.52 7.73
CA LYS A 31 16.58 -14.60 8.77
C LYS A 31 18.11 -14.68 8.86
N GLY A 32 18.79 -13.55 8.76
CA GLY A 32 20.25 -13.51 8.79
C GLY A 32 20.79 -12.12 8.42
N LYS A 33 22.11 -12.03 8.30
CA LYS A 33 22.77 -10.82 7.78
C LYS A 33 23.04 -11.00 6.30
N TYR A 34 22.94 -9.90 5.57
CA TYR A 34 23.18 -9.84 4.15
C TYR A 34 24.07 -8.64 3.84
N PHE A 35 24.94 -8.80 2.86
CA PHE A 35 25.79 -7.74 2.37
C PHE A 35 25.19 -7.14 1.09
N ILE A 36 25.16 -5.81 1.05
CA ILE A 36 24.85 -5.06 -0.16
C ILE A 36 26.18 -4.76 -0.85
N ASN A 37 26.41 -5.37 -2.00
CA ASN A 37 27.62 -5.15 -2.79
C ASN A 37 27.29 -4.20 -3.94
N THR A 38 27.92 -3.03 -3.96
CA THR A 38 27.82 -2.04 -5.05
C THR A 38 29.22 -1.52 -5.39
N ALA A 39 29.45 -1.21 -6.67
CA ALA A 39 30.67 -0.53 -7.11
C ALA A 39 30.61 0.99 -6.88
N GLY A 40 29.42 1.51 -6.55
CA GLY A 40 29.17 2.93 -6.32
C GLY A 40 29.00 3.27 -4.83
N SER A 41 28.37 4.41 -4.58
CA SER A 41 28.05 4.87 -3.23
C SER A 41 26.65 4.43 -2.79
N LEU A 42 26.50 4.32 -1.47
CA LEU A 42 25.23 3.99 -0.82
C LEU A 42 24.89 5.08 0.18
N ARG A 43 23.65 5.57 0.15
CA ARG A 43 23.10 6.40 1.22
C ARG A 43 21.74 5.89 1.69
N VAL A 44 21.46 6.05 2.98
CA VAL A 44 20.15 5.75 3.54
C VAL A 44 19.13 6.76 3.03
N ASN A 45 17.94 6.30 2.67
CA ASN A 45 16.82 7.15 2.35
C ASN A 45 16.17 7.67 3.63
N ASN A 46 16.39 8.95 3.91
CA ASN A 46 15.88 9.64 5.09
C ASN A 46 14.52 10.35 4.85
N GLU A 47 13.83 10.04 3.75
CA GLU A 47 12.48 10.56 3.48
C GLU A 47 11.52 10.15 4.62
N PRO A 48 10.90 11.09 5.35
CA PRO A 48 9.93 10.73 6.38
C PRO A 48 8.74 10.02 5.73
N TRP A 49 8.21 8.99 6.40
CA TRP A 49 6.95 8.42 5.95
C TRP A 49 5.78 9.28 6.45
N LEU A 50 4.68 9.25 5.73
CA LEU A 50 3.54 10.09 5.98
C LEU A 50 2.62 9.44 7.02
N PHE A 51 2.63 9.98 8.22
CA PHE A 51 1.68 9.59 9.25
C PHE A 51 0.23 9.88 8.80
N ARG A 52 -0.67 8.93 9.07
CA ARG A 52 -2.09 9.05 8.73
C ARG A 52 -2.99 8.60 9.88
N THR A 53 -4.09 9.32 10.05
CA THR A 53 -5.20 8.90 10.92
C THR A 53 -6.05 7.85 10.18
N ILE A 54 -6.65 6.93 10.93
CA ILE A 54 -7.59 5.95 10.39
C ILE A 54 -8.84 6.66 9.85
N SER A 55 -9.29 6.24 8.67
CA SER A 55 -10.44 6.83 7.96
C SER A 55 -11.80 6.38 8.54
N GLU A 56 -12.01 6.59 9.84
CA GLU A 56 -13.23 6.24 10.57
C GLU A 56 -13.83 7.45 11.32
N GLY A 57 -15.12 7.37 11.66
CA GLY A 57 -15.83 8.41 12.41
C GLY A 57 -15.77 9.76 11.71
N ASP A 58 -15.33 10.80 12.43
CA ASP A 58 -15.17 12.17 11.91
C ASP A 58 -14.10 12.29 10.82
N GLN A 59 -13.24 11.28 10.65
CA GLN A 59 -12.23 11.20 9.59
C GLN A 59 -12.68 10.31 8.42
N ALA A 60 -13.95 9.89 8.40
CA ALA A 60 -14.49 9.10 7.31
C ALA A 60 -14.44 9.89 5.98
N PRO A 61 -14.16 9.21 4.85
CA PRO A 61 -14.20 9.86 3.55
C PRO A 61 -15.60 10.40 3.21
N PRO A 62 -15.69 11.36 2.27
CA PRO A 62 -16.99 11.84 1.77
C PRO A 62 -17.87 10.70 1.27
N GLU A 63 -19.19 10.85 1.44
CA GLU A 63 -20.18 9.83 1.08
C GLU A 63 -20.05 9.39 -0.39
N GLU A 64 -19.93 10.35 -1.32
CA GLU A 64 -19.76 10.07 -2.76
C GLU A 64 -18.54 9.19 -3.05
N PHE A 65 -17.41 9.42 -2.37
CA PHE A 65 -16.23 8.57 -2.50
C PHE A 65 -16.50 7.16 -1.97
N ARG A 66 -17.14 7.07 -0.80
CA ARG A 66 -17.43 5.78 -0.17
C ARG A 66 -18.35 4.94 -1.05
N ASP A 67 -19.37 5.57 -1.61
CA ASP A 67 -20.36 4.89 -2.45
C ASP A 67 -19.76 4.47 -3.79
N ALA A 68 -18.98 5.33 -4.45
CA ALA A 68 -18.26 4.96 -5.66
C ALA A 68 -17.31 3.76 -5.44
N VAL A 69 -16.56 3.75 -4.33
CA VAL A 69 -15.66 2.63 -3.99
C VAL A 69 -16.46 1.35 -3.72
N ARG A 70 -17.58 1.45 -3.00
CA ARG A 70 -18.47 0.32 -2.68
C ARG A 70 -19.08 -0.29 -3.93
N GLU A 71 -19.65 0.54 -4.80
CA GLU A 71 -20.27 0.14 -6.06
C GLU A 71 -19.27 -0.51 -7.01
N ARG A 72 -18.02 -0.04 -7.02
CA ARG A 72 -16.96 -0.62 -7.84
C ARG A 72 -16.51 -1.98 -7.33
N ASP A 73 -16.31 -2.13 -6.03
CA ASP A 73 -15.59 -3.28 -5.46
C ASP A 73 -16.49 -4.41 -4.98
N PHE A 74 -17.66 -4.12 -4.41
CA PHE A 74 -18.62 -5.11 -3.87
C PHE A 74 -18.07 -6.14 -2.86
N GLY A 75 -16.82 -5.97 -2.41
CA GLY A 75 -16.14 -6.87 -1.48
C GLY A 75 -14.75 -6.35 -1.13
N CYS A 76 -14.04 -7.08 -0.27
CA CYS A 76 -12.70 -6.68 0.13
C CYS A 76 -11.70 -6.97 -0.99
N VAL A 77 -11.13 -5.92 -1.58
CA VAL A 77 -10.18 -5.99 -2.71
C VAL A 77 -8.97 -6.88 -2.41
N MET A 78 -8.43 -6.80 -1.19
CA MET A 78 -7.21 -7.55 -0.83
C MET A 78 -7.45 -9.02 -0.47
N THR A 79 -8.65 -9.36 0.03
CA THR A 79 -8.95 -10.75 0.44
C THR A 79 -9.81 -11.50 -0.58
N GLY A 80 -10.43 -10.79 -1.52
CA GLY A 80 -11.46 -11.32 -2.41
C GLY A 80 -12.79 -11.63 -1.70
N GLN A 81 -12.92 -11.36 -0.40
CA GLN A 81 -14.12 -11.71 0.37
C GLN A 81 -15.30 -10.80 -0.01
N PRO A 82 -16.41 -11.34 -0.57
CA PRO A 82 -17.55 -10.53 -1.00
C PRO A 82 -18.29 -9.91 0.19
N ALA A 83 -18.80 -8.69 0.03
CA ALA A 83 -19.68 -8.04 1.00
C ALA A 83 -21.12 -8.56 0.81
N LEU A 84 -21.45 -9.70 1.44
CA LEU A 84 -22.73 -10.39 1.21
C LEU A 84 -23.97 -9.53 1.52
N ASP A 85 -23.86 -8.62 2.50
CA ASP A 85 -24.96 -7.74 2.88
C ASP A 85 -25.10 -6.50 1.98
N ALA A 86 -24.19 -6.31 1.01
CA ALA A 86 -24.24 -5.18 0.06
C ALA A 86 -25.53 -5.19 -0.78
N ALA A 87 -26.09 -6.37 -1.04
CA ALA A 87 -27.38 -6.53 -1.72
C ALA A 87 -28.56 -5.89 -0.95
N TYR A 88 -28.40 -5.66 0.35
CA TYR A 88 -29.36 -4.97 1.22
C TYR A 88 -28.92 -3.54 1.55
N GLY A 89 -27.99 -2.97 0.78
CA GLY A 89 -27.41 -1.64 1.02
C GLY A 89 -26.55 -1.56 2.29
N THR A 90 -26.16 -2.70 2.87
CA THR A 90 -25.43 -2.76 4.14
C THR A 90 -23.98 -3.14 3.89
N TRP A 91 -23.06 -2.30 4.36
CA TRP A 91 -21.61 -2.47 4.19
C TRP A 91 -20.90 -2.82 5.51
N ARG A 92 -21.63 -3.47 6.43
CA ARG A 92 -21.14 -3.74 7.78
C ARG A 92 -19.87 -4.60 7.74
N GLY A 93 -18.84 -4.16 8.45
CA GLY A 93 -17.53 -4.84 8.48
C GLY A 93 -16.62 -4.52 7.31
N TYR A 94 -17.01 -3.58 6.43
CA TYR A 94 -16.20 -3.08 5.33
C TYR A 94 -16.04 -1.56 5.41
N THR A 95 -14.88 -1.08 5.00
CA THR A 95 -14.48 0.32 5.00
C THR A 95 -14.03 0.70 3.60
N ALA A 96 -14.56 1.80 3.06
CA ALA A 96 -14.04 2.40 1.84
C ALA A 96 -12.80 3.21 2.24
N THR A 97 -11.63 2.65 1.95
CA THR A 97 -10.34 3.08 2.47
C THR A 97 -9.57 3.85 1.40
N PRO A 98 -9.24 5.14 1.65
CA PRO A 98 -8.31 5.89 0.81
C PRO A 98 -6.92 5.27 0.87
N ILE A 99 -6.27 5.13 -0.29
CA ILE A 99 -4.90 4.68 -0.40
C ILE A 99 -3.97 5.82 -0.01
N PHE A 100 -4.05 6.95 -0.72
CA PHE A 100 -3.47 8.20 -0.30
C PHE A 100 -4.43 8.88 0.69
N PRO A 101 -3.95 9.29 1.88
CA PRO A 101 -4.81 9.89 2.91
C PRO A 101 -5.38 11.24 2.46
N LEU A 102 -6.70 11.40 2.57
CA LEU A 102 -7.42 12.59 2.08
C LEU A 102 -6.99 13.90 2.79
N SER A 103 -6.53 13.80 4.03
CA SER A 103 -6.02 14.94 4.82
C SER A 103 -4.75 15.58 4.25
N HIS A 104 -4.13 14.97 3.24
CA HIS A 104 -2.83 15.37 2.69
C HIS A 104 -2.92 15.82 1.21
N GLU A 105 -4.03 16.46 0.83
CA GLU A 105 -4.27 16.96 -0.53
C GLU A 105 -3.15 17.87 -1.06
N GLN A 106 -2.54 18.68 -0.19
CA GLN A 106 -1.41 19.51 -0.63
C GLN A 106 -0.23 18.67 -1.09
N GLN A 107 0.09 17.55 -0.41
CA GLN A 107 1.16 16.65 -0.83
C GLN A 107 0.81 15.91 -2.11
N TRP A 108 -0.47 15.52 -2.24
CA TRP A 108 -1.01 14.90 -3.43
C TRP A 108 -0.75 15.73 -4.70
N VAL A 109 -1.10 17.02 -4.66
CA VAL A 109 -0.86 17.96 -5.78
C VAL A 109 0.62 18.25 -5.96
N THR A 110 1.35 18.52 -4.86
CA THR A 110 2.77 18.91 -4.92
C THR A 110 3.64 17.85 -5.61
N HIS A 111 3.31 16.57 -5.43
CA HIS A 111 4.05 15.45 -6.02
C HIS A 111 3.42 14.92 -7.31
N GLY A 112 2.40 15.60 -7.86
CA GLY A 112 1.81 15.30 -9.16
C GLY A 112 0.93 14.05 -9.20
N TYR A 113 0.43 13.55 -8.06
CA TYR A 113 -0.44 12.37 -8.03
C TYR A 113 -1.81 12.64 -8.65
N ASP A 114 -2.25 13.90 -8.62
CA ASP A 114 -3.44 14.41 -9.30
C ASP A 114 -3.41 14.07 -10.81
N SER A 115 -2.26 14.21 -11.45
CA SER A 115 -2.08 13.90 -12.88
C SER A 115 -2.23 12.41 -13.22
N SER A 116 -2.15 11.53 -12.22
CA SER A 116 -2.29 10.08 -12.39
C SER A 116 -3.74 9.60 -12.45
N ILE A 117 -4.71 10.44 -12.05
CA ILE A 117 -6.13 10.11 -12.12
C ILE A 117 -6.61 10.18 -13.57
N THR A 118 -7.13 9.07 -14.07
CA THR A 118 -7.50 8.92 -15.48
C THR A 118 -9.00 9.05 -15.73
N ILE A 119 -9.84 8.95 -14.69
CA ILE A 119 -11.30 9.07 -14.82
C ILE A 119 -11.70 10.50 -15.26
N PRO A 120 -12.45 10.65 -16.37
CA PRO A 120 -13.00 11.94 -16.79
C PRO A 120 -13.92 12.56 -15.72
N GLY A 121 -13.84 13.87 -15.50
CA GLY A 121 -14.68 14.59 -14.51
C GLY A 121 -14.19 14.51 -13.06
N ALA A 122 -13.41 13.50 -12.70
CA ALA A 122 -12.73 13.38 -11.40
C ALA A 122 -11.21 13.60 -11.51
N ARG A 123 -10.72 14.06 -12.67
CA ARG A 123 -9.29 14.28 -12.91
C ARG A 123 -8.67 15.16 -11.83
N GLY A 124 -7.56 14.71 -11.28
CA GLY A 124 -6.84 15.42 -10.24
C GLY A 124 -7.39 15.25 -8.82
N SER A 125 -8.62 14.76 -8.66
CA SER A 125 -9.25 14.72 -7.34
C SER A 125 -8.64 13.64 -6.44
N ILE A 126 -8.25 14.04 -5.23
CA ILE A 126 -7.82 13.10 -4.18
C ILE A 126 -8.98 12.20 -3.71
N THR A 127 -10.22 12.64 -3.88
CA THR A 127 -11.43 11.85 -3.62
C THR A 127 -11.92 11.10 -4.86
N SER A 128 -11.06 10.89 -5.85
CA SER A 128 -11.34 9.98 -6.97
C SER A 128 -11.45 8.53 -6.46
N VAL A 129 -12.37 7.75 -7.03
CA VAL A 129 -12.50 6.30 -6.74
C VAL A 129 -11.19 5.54 -6.99
N GLN A 130 -10.33 6.04 -7.90
CA GLN A 130 -8.99 5.49 -8.17
C GLN A 130 -7.97 5.71 -7.04
N ASN A 131 -8.32 6.48 -6.01
CA ASN A 131 -7.57 6.59 -4.76
C ASN A 131 -8.19 5.74 -3.63
N GLY A 132 -9.18 4.89 -3.91
CA GLY A 132 -9.88 4.12 -2.88
C GLY A 132 -9.94 2.63 -3.14
N MET A 133 -10.13 1.84 -2.08
CA MET A 133 -10.47 0.42 -2.12
C MET A 133 -11.47 0.09 -1.01
N LEU A 134 -12.41 -0.80 -1.28
CA LEU A 134 -13.24 -1.40 -0.25
C LEU A 134 -12.43 -2.53 0.41
N LEU A 135 -12.26 -2.43 1.73
CA LEU A 135 -11.51 -3.39 2.51
C LEU A 135 -12.36 -3.90 3.67
N ARG A 136 -12.12 -5.14 4.11
CA ARG A 136 -12.65 -5.62 5.39
C ARG A 136 -12.03 -4.77 6.50
N ARG A 137 -12.79 -4.41 7.53
CA ARG A 137 -12.39 -3.42 8.54
C ARG A 137 -11.04 -3.72 9.22
N ASP A 138 -10.78 -4.97 9.56
CA ASP A 138 -9.49 -5.39 10.11
C ASP A 138 -8.34 -5.23 9.09
N ILE A 139 -8.59 -5.48 7.81
CA ILE A 139 -7.62 -5.28 6.73
C ILE A 139 -7.41 -3.80 6.43
N SER A 140 -8.45 -2.96 6.50
CA SER A 140 -8.28 -1.51 6.32
C SER A 140 -7.37 -0.93 7.38
N ILE A 141 -7.55 -1.31 8.66
CA ILE A 141 -6.70 -0.86 9.76
C ILE A 141 -5.24 -1.21 9.48
N LEU A 142 -4.94 -2.46 9.13
CA LEU A 142 -3.57 -2.89 8.81
C LEU A 142 -2.98 -2.16 7.59
N PHE A 143 -3.79 -1.91 6.57
CA PHE A 143 -3.37 -1.19 5.38
C PHE A 143 -3.04 0.28 5.72
N GLU A 144 -3.93 0.97 6.43
CA GLU A 144 -3.73 2.37 6.83
C GLU A 144 -2.60 2.55 7.85
N CYS A 145 -2.33 1.56 8.70
CA CYS A 145 -1.16 1.55 9.60
C CYS A 145 0.14 1.16 8.90
N TYR A 146 0.10 0.93 7.59
CA TYR A 146 1.22 0.46 6.78
C TYR A 146 1.79 -0.91 7.15
N ASP A 147 1.08 -1.70 7.96
CA ASP A 147 1.43 -3.08 8.28
C ASP A 147 1.18 -4.03 7.09
N LEU A 148 0.34 -3.60 6.16
CA LEU A 148 0.00 -4.30 4.93
C LEU A 148 0.06 -3.35 3.73
N SER A 149 0.53 -3.83 2.58
CA SER A 149 0.54 -3.05 1.35
C SER A 149 0.46 -3.92 0.09
N ILE A 150 0.35 -3.29 -1.07
CA ILE A 150 0.29 -3.93 -2.39
C ILE A 150 1.47 -3.39 -3.19
N ASN A 151 2.31 -4.28 -3.72
CA ASN A 151 3.41 -3.89 -4.61
C ASN A 151 2.97 -4.01 -6.09
N PRO A 152 2.63 -2.89 -6.77
CA PRO A 152 2.22 -2.95 -8.17
C PRO A 152 3.35 -3.39 -9.10
N ASP A 153 4.62 -3.24 -8.69
CA ASP A 153 5.80 -3.58 -9.48
C ASP A 153 6.23 -5.05 -9.32
N ASP A 154 5.52 -5.83 -8.49
CA ASP A 154 5.75 -7.26 -8.25
C ASP A 154 4.43 -8.04 -8.42
N GLY A 155 3.79 -7.86 -9.58
CA GLY A 155 2.54 -8.56 -9.92
C GLY A 155 1.37 -8.27 -8.97
N TYR A 156 1.33 -7.07 -8.38
CA TYR A 156 0.32 -6.69 -7.38
C TYR A 156 0.30 -7.59 -6.13
N LYS A 157 1.49 -8.07 -5.74
CA LYS A 157 1.68 -8.90 -4.54
C LYS A 157 1.31 -8.13 -3.27
N ILE A 158 0.54 -8.79 -2.42
CA ILE A 158 0.20 -8.32 -1.09
C ILE A 158 1.38 -8.61 -0.17
N VAL A 159 1.90 -7.56 0.45
CA VAL A 159 3.07 -7.60 1.32
C VAL A 159 2.63 -7.26 2.74
N SER A 160 2.94 -8.14 3.67
CA SER A 160 2.79 -7.88 5.11
C SER A 160 4.14 -7.53 5.71
N PHE A 161 4.18 -6.44 6.47
CA PHE A 161 5.33 -6.01 7.25
C PHE A 161 5.23 -6.43 8.72
N ARG A 162 4.05 -6.87 9.14
CA ARG A 162 3.79 -7.58 10.39
C ARG A 162 3.54 -9.07 10.13
N GLY A 163 3.11 -9.81 11.15
CA GLY A 163 2.74 -11.22 11.05
C GLY A 163 1.75 -11.49 9.91
N ASN A 164 1.54 -12.76 9.55
CA ASN A 164 0.68 -13.10 8.41
C ASN A 164 -0.82 -12.98 8.76
N HIS A 165 -1.31 -11.74 8.89
CA HIS A 165 -2.71 -11.43 9.15
C HIS A 165 -3.59 -11.95 8.00
N GLY A 166 -4.56 -12.81 8.31
CA GLY A 166 -5.53 -13.30 7.33
C GLY A 166 -5.00 -14.25 6.25
N ARG A 167 -3.71 -14.66 6.29
CA ARG A 167 -3.08 -15.56 5.29
C ARG A 167 -3.09 -15.01 3.85
N ILE A 168 -3.18 -13.69 3.69
CA ILE A 168 -3.15 -13.01 2.38
C ILE A 168 -1.75 -12.51 2.00
N ALA A 169 -0.78 -12.53 2.91
CA ALA A 169 0.58 -12.12 2.58
C ALA A 169 1.18 -13.08 1.53
N GLY A 170 1.75 -12.51 0.47
CA GLY A 170 2.32 -13.25 -0.65
C GLY A 170 1.32 -13.63 -1.75
N THR A 171 0.02 -13.41 -1.56
CA THR A 171 -0.96 -13.55 -2.65
C THR A 171 -0.95 -12.29 -3.53
N GLN A 172 -1.68 -12.31 -4.65
CA GLN A 172 -1.80 -11.19 -5.59
C GLN A 172 -3.24 -10.69 -5.64
N LEU A 173 -3.44 -9.44 -6.04
CA LEU A 173 -4.78 -8.93 -6.34
C LEU A 173 -5.45 -9.73 -7.46
N ASP A 174 -6.77 -9.87 -7.36
CA ASP A 174 -7.57 -10.54 -8.39
C ASP A 174 -7.45 -9.80 -9.73
N LYS A 175 -7.32 -10.56 -10.82
CA LYS A 175 -7.27 -10.01 -12.19
C LYS A 175 -8.54 -9.24 -12.55
N ALA A 176 -9.69 -9.58 -11.98
CA ALA A 176 -10.94 -8.85 -12.18
C ALA A 176 -10.83 -7.41 -11.66
N VAL A 177 -10.19 -7.19 -10.50
CA VAL A 177 -9.91 -5.84 -9.97
C VAL A 177 -9.00 -5.10 -10.93
N LEU A 178 -7.95 -5.76 -11.44
CA LEU A 178 -6.98 -5.14 -12.35
C LEU A 178 -7.55 -4.82 -13.74
N GLY A 179 -8.62 -5.52 -14.15
CA GLY A 179 -9.34 -5.27 -15.40
C GLY A 179 -10.31 -4.11 -15.34
N ASN A 180 -10.64 -3.59 -14.16
CA ASN A 180 -11.53 -2.44 -14.01
C ASN A 180 -10.77 -1.13 -14.31
N PRO A 181 -11.23 -0.27 -15.24
CA PRO A 181 -10.55 1.00 -15.54
C PRO A 181 -10.57 2.00 -14.37
N GLU A 182 -11.50 1.84 -13.43
CA GLU A 182 -11.64 2.67 -12.23
C GLU A 182 -10.85 2.12 -11.03
N ARG A 183 -10.06 1.05 -11.24
CA ARG A 183 -9.19 0.48 -10.21
C ARG A 183 -8.24 1.53 -9.63
N PRO A 184 -7.68 1.26 -8.43
CA PRO A 184 -6.54 2.00 -7.93
C PRO A 184 -5.45 2.20 -8.98
N VAL A 185 -4.99 3.44 -9.14
CA VAL A 185 -3.90 3.74 -10.08
C VAL A 185 -2.56 3.28 -9.49
N ASP A 186 -1.70 2.73 -10.35
CA ASP A 186 -0.44 2.11 -9.92
C ASP A 186 0.47 3.10 -9.19
N GLN A 187 0.42 4.38 -9.56
CA GLN A 187 1.23 5.41 -8.94
C GLN A 187 0.88 5.62 -7.45
N VAL A 188 -0.40 5.51 -7.11
CA VAL A 188 -0.89 5.67 -5.74
C VAL A 188 -0.62 4.42 -4.90
N LEU A 189 -0.77 3.22 -5.50
CA LEU A 189 -0.34 1.97 -4.88
C LEU A 189 1.18 1.97 -4.62
N ARG A 190 1.98 2.44 -5.59
CA ARG A 190 3.44 2.54 -5.47
C ARG A 190 3.86 3.53 -4.39
N TRP A 191 3.16 4.65 -4.28
CA TRP A 191 3.34 5.58 -3.16
C TRP A 191 3.08 4.88 -1.83
N HIS A 192 1.93 4.22 -1.66
CA HIS A 192 1.60 3.54 -0.41
C HIS A 192 2.60 2.44 -0.06
N PHE A 193 3.05 1.66 -1.05
CA PHE A 193 4.07 0.65 -0.85
C PHE A 193 5.39 1.26 -0.39
N ARG A 194 5.79 2.41 -0.97
CA ARG A 194 6.96 3.16 -0.51
C ARG A 194 6.82 3.58 0.96
N GLN A 195 5.68 4.15 1.35
CA GLN A 195 5.41 4.54 2.74
C GLN A 195 5.53 3.34 3.69
N ALA A 196 4.95 2.20 3.31
CA ALA A 196 5.00 1.00 4.14
C ALA A 196 6.39 0.42 4.32
N VAL A 197 7.22 0.48 3.28
CA VAL A 197 8.64 0.09 3.39
C VAL A 197 9.41 1.09 4.26
N LEU A 198 9.18 2.39 4.12
CA LEU A 198 9.84 3.41 4.94
C LEU A 198 9.45 3.30 6.43
N ALA A 199 8.18 3.05 6.72
CA ALA A 199 7.68 2.92 8.09
C ALA A 199 8.20 1.66 8.80
N ASN A 200 8.37 0.54 8.08
CA ASN A 200 8.66 -0.75 8.73
C ASN A 200 10.08 -1.30 8.53
N VAL A 201 10.78 -0.89 7.47
CA VAL A 201 12.09 -1.46 7.10
C VAL A 201 13.23 -0.49 7.42
N ARG A 202 12.95 0.80 7.59
CA ARG A 202 13.96 1.77 8.03
C ARG A 202 14.31 1.49 9.50
N GLY A 203 15.58 1.14 9.73
CA GLY A 203 16.07 0.53 10.97
C GLY A 203 16.08 1.40 12.25
N GLU A 204 15.41 2.57 12.27
CA GLU A 204 15.27 3.36 13.50
C GLU A 204 14.06 2.97 14.36
N GLY A 205 13.22 2.03 13.92
CA GLY A 205 12.15 1.50 14.78
C GLY A 205 11.24 2.62 15.29
N GLU A 206 10.83 3.53 14.41
CA GLU A 206 9.78 4.49 14.74
C GLU A 206 8.56 3.70 15.25
N PRO A 207 7.92 4.17 16.34
CA PRO A 207 6.88 3.41 17.01
C PRO A 207 5.79 3.02 16.02
N CYS A 208 5.39 1.75 16.07
CA CYS A 208 4.16 1.32 15.42
C CYS A 208 3.03 2.17 15.99
N PHE A 209 2.23 2.75 15.09
CA PHE A 209 1.00 3.40 15.48
C PHE A 209 0.12 2.35 16.18
N ASP A 210 -0.26 2.62 17.43
CA ASP A 210 -1.33 1.92 18.13
C ASP A 210 -2.57 2.81 17.98
N PRO A 211 -3.60 2.40 17.21
CA PRO A 211 -4.81 3.18 17.04
C PRO A 211 -5.58 3.44 18.35
N ASP A 212 -5.26 2.69 19.39
CA ASP A 212 -5.93 2.73 20.69
C ASP A 212 -5.20 3.63 21.72
N PHE A 213 -4.14 4.37 21.33
CA PHE A 213 -3.38 5.29 22.22
C PHE A 213 -3.17 6.71 21.67
#